data_AF-A0A963NR14-F1
#
_entry.id   AF-A0A963NR14-F1
#
_cell.length_a   1.000
_cell.length_b   1.000
_cell.length_c   1.000
_cell.angle_alpha   90.00
_cell.angle_beta   90.00
_cell.angle_gamma   90.00
#
_symmetry.space_group_name_H-M   'P 1'
#
loop_
_entity.id
_entity.type
_entity.pdbx_description
1 polymer ?
#
loop_
_entity_poly.entity_id
_entity_poly.type
_entity_poly.pdbx_seq_one_letter_code
_entity_poly.pdbx_strand_id
1 'polypeptide(L)'
;MAKIYMVLQGKGGVGKSFIASIIAQHGYAKKKDVLCIDTDPVNATFLGFKKLNVKKLDLMEGDEIDPRKFDNLIELIAKSKSDVVIDNGASTFVALSHYLISNHIPALLKEMGHELIVHTV
;
A
#
# COMPACT_ATOMS: atom_id res chain seq x y z
N MET A 1 12.44 -1.52 12.55
CA MET A 1 12.30 -1.69 11.11
C MET A 1 10.92 -2.24 10.83
N ALA A 2 10.02 -1.40 10.32
CA ALA A 2 8.72 -1.87 9.85
C ALA A 2 8.84 -2.43 8.43
N LYS A 3 8.03 -3.43 8.11
CA LYS A 3 7.92 -3.97 6.76
C LYS A 3 6.75 -3.31 6.05
N ILE A 4 6.99 -2.80 4.85
CA ILE A 4 6.00 -2.13 4.01
C ILE A 4 5.65 -3.09 2.88
N TYR A 5 4.52 -3.77 3.03
CA TYR A 5 4.00 -4.73 2.08
C TYR A 5 3.13 -4.00 1.05
N MET A 6 3.60 -3.92 -0.19
CA MET A 6 2.85 -3.29 -1.28
C MET A 6 2.41 -4.35 -2.29
N VAL A 7 1.11 -4.49 -2.51
CA VAL A 7 0.55 -5.44 -3.48
C VAL A 7 0.25 -4.71 -4.80
N LEU A 8 0.98 -5.05 -5.85
CA LEU A 8 1.05 -4.32 -7.12
C LEU A 8 0.85 -5.25 -8.32
N GLN A 9 -0.19 -5.02 -9.13
CA GLN A 9 -0.40 -5.70 -10.42
C GLN A 9 -1.37 -4.89 -11.30
N GLY A 10 -1.03 -4.72 -12.58
CA GLY A 10 -1.82 -3.99 -13.58
C GLY A 10 -3.08 -4.72 -14.05
N LYS A 11 -3.20 -6.02 -13.80
CA LYS A 11 -4.42 -6.79 -14.09
C LYS A 11 -5.41 -6.74 -12.92
N GLY A 12 -6.67 -6.41 -13.23
CA GLY A 12 -7.80 -6.48 -12.29
C GLY A 12 -8.22 -7.92 -11.99
N GLY A 13 -8.81 -8.17 -10.81
CA GLY A 13 -9.41 -9.47 -10.48
C GLY A 13 -8.43 -10.62 -10.20
N VAL A 14 -7.13 -10.35 -10.08
CA VAL A 14 -6.10 -11.38 -9.85
C VAL A 14 -5.93 -11.79 -8.38
N GLY A 15 -6.65 -11.16 -7.44
CA GLY A 15 -6.58 -11.49 -6.01
C GLY A 15 -5.67 -10.61 -5.15
N LYS A 16 -5.33 -9.39 -5.60
CA LYS A 16 -4.50 -8.43 -4.82
C LYS A 16 -5.06 -8.17 -3.41
N SER A 17 -6.33 -7.78 -3.32
CA SER A 17 -7.00 -7.49 -2.04
C SER A 17 -7.09 -8.72 -1.14
N PHE A 18 -7.20 -9.91 -1.73
CA PHE A 18 -7.12 -11.16 -0.97
C PHE A 18 -5.73 -11.32 -0.34
N ILE A 19 -4.65 -11.17 -1.10
CA ILE A 19 -3.29 -11.23 -0.58
C ILE A 19 -3.05 -10.17 0.50
N ALA A 20 -3.47 -8.92 0.28
CA ALA A 20 -3.37 -7.86 1.28
C ALA A 20 -4.09 -8.24 2.59
N SER A 21 -5.30 -8.81 2.48
CA SER A 21 -6.05 -9.28 3.64
C SER A 21 -5.35 -10.41 4.39
N ILE A 22 -4.68 -11.33 3.69
CA ILE A 22 -3.96 -12.46 4.31
C ILE A 22 -2.71 -11.96 5.03
N ILE A 23 -1.96 -11.02 4.45
CA ILE A 23 -0.78 -10.43 5.09
C ILE A 23 -1.19 -9.69 6.38
N ALA A 24 -2.26 -8.90 6.33
CA ALA A 24 -2.78 -8.19 7.50
C ALA A 24 -3.25 -9.16 8.60
N GLN A 25 -4.04 -10.18 8.23
CA GLN A 25 -4.50 -11.20 9.16
C GLN A 25 -3.36 -11.99 9.80
N HIS A 26 -2.30 -12.30 9.04
CA HIS A 26 -1.11 -12.95 9.59
C HIS A 26 -0.39 -12.09 10.63
N GLY A 27 -0.29 -10.78 10.39
CA GLY A 27 0.23 -9.83 11.37
C GLY A 27 -0.60 -9.83 12.66
N TYR A 28 -1.92 -9.73 12.55
CA TYR A 28 -2.83 -9.77 13.70
C TYR A 28 -2.82 -11.11 14.43
N ALA A 29 -2.72 -12.24 13.72
CA ALA A 29 -2.59 -13.58 14.33
C ALA A 29 -1.32 -13.70 15.17
N LYS A 30 -0.27 -12.96 14.82
CA LYS A 30 0.98 -12.83 15.59
C LYS A 30 0.93 -11.75 16.68
N LYS A 31 -0.25 -11.19 16.97
CA LYS A 31 -0.46 -10.10 17.94
C LYS A 31 0.39 -8.87 17.64
N LYS A 32 0.65 -8.60 16.36
CA LYS A 32 1.29 -7.37 15.90
C LYS A 32 0.23 -6.38 15.43
N ASP A 33 0.49 -5.11 15.67
CA ASP A 33 -0.24 -4.05 14.99
C ASP A 33 0.17 -4.00 13.51
N VAL A 34 -0.82 -3.73 12.65
CA VAL A 34 -0.63 -3.58 11.21
C VAL A 34 -1.45 -2.39 10.75
N LEU A 35 -0.81 -1.47 10.02
CA LEU A 35 -1.46 -0.38 9.34
C LEU A 35 -1.92 -0.84 7.96
N CYS A 36 -3.23 -0.91 7.74
CA CYS A 36 -3.81 -1.33 6.47
C CYS A 36 -4.27 -0.12 5.65
N ILE A 37 -3.88 -0.06 4.37
CA ILE A 37 -4.18 1.04 3.46
C ILE A 37 -4.72 0.46 2.15
N ASP A 38 -5.82 1.02 1.67
CA ASP A 38 -6.40 0.74 0.36
C ASP A 38 -6.27 2.00 -0.51
N THR A 39 -5.58 1.88 -1.63
CA THR A 39 -5.34 2.98 -2.56
C THR A 39 -6.09 2.81 -3.88
N ASP A 40 -7.00 1.82 -4.00
CA ASP A 40 -7.82 1.66 -5.19
C ASP A 40 -8.92 2.73 -5.24
N PRO A 41 -8.92 3.64 -6.24
CA PRO A 41 -9.93 4.68 -6.33
C PRO A 41 -11.29 4.12 -6.78
N VAL A 42 -11.30 3.01 -7.52
CA VAL A 42 -12.49 2.43 -8.16
C VAL A 42 -13.12 1.36 -7.28
N ASN A 43 -12.36 0.35 -6.87
CA ASN A 43 -12.85 -0.86 -6.20
C ASN A 43 -12.07 -1.17 -4.92
N ALA A 44 -12.27 -0.33 -3.90
CA ALA A 44 -11.65 -0.44 -2.58
C ALA A 44 -12.11 -1.71 -1.81
N THR A 45 -11.68 -2.87 -2.29
CA THR A 45 -12.08 -4.20 -1.78
C THR A 45 -11.41 -4.47 -0.45
N PHE A 46 -10.18 -4.01 -0.24
CA PHE A 46 -9.47 -4.17 1.02
C PHE A 46 -10.15 -3.35 2.14
N LEU A 47 -10.68 -2.17 1.82
CA LEU A 47 -11.51 -1.37 2.73
C LEU A 47 -12.75 -2.13 3.25
N GLY A 48 -13.29 -3.06 2.46
CA GLY A 48 -14.48 -3.85 2.84
C GLY A 48 -14.28 -4.73 4.09
N PHE A 49 -13.04 -5.09 4.43
CA PHE A 49 -12.72 -5.90 5.60
C PHE A 49 -12.72 -5.07 6.89
N LYS A 50 -13.92 -4.78 7.43
CA LYS A 50 -14.12 -3.90 8.61
C LYS A 50 -13.21 -4.20 9.82
N LYS A 51 -12.95 -5.48 10.11
CA LYS A 51 -12.10 -5.88 11.25
C LYS A 51 -10.61 -5.58 11.05
N LEU A 52 -10.17 -5.28 9.84
CA LEU A 52 -8.78 -4.93 9.54
C LEU A 52 -8.52 -3.42 9.65
N ASN A 53 -9.54 -2.61 9.99
CA ASN A 53 -9.43 -1.16 10.18
C ASN A 53 -8.67 -0.45 9.03
N VAL A 54 -8.95 -0.86 7.80
CA VAL A 54 -8.27 -0.38 6.60
C VAL A 54 -8.62 1.09 6.36
N LYS A 55 -7.60 1.90 6.06
CA LYS A 55 -7.76 3.31 5.67
C LYS A 55 -7.78 3.42 4.15
N LYS A 56 -8.80 4.08 3.61
CA LYS A 56 -8.78 4.48 2.19
C LYS A 56 -7.92 5.72 2.03
N LEU A 57 -6.96 5.68 1.11
CA LEU A 57 -6.19 6.85 0.68
C LEU A 57 -6.32 6.97 -0.84
N ASP A 58 -6.97 8.04 -1.28
CA ASP A 58 -6.95 8.40 -2.69
C ASP A 58 -5.58 8.99 -3.03
N LEU A 59 -4.98 8.54 -4.13
CA LEU A 59 -3.67 8.98 -4.61
C LEU A 59 -3.74 9.68 -5.96
N MET A 60 -4.92 9.74 -6.59
CA MET A 60 -5.06 10.19 -7.97
C MET A 60 -5.66 11.61 -8.03
N GLU A 61 -5.27 12.38 -9.04
CA GLU A 61 -5.98 13.57 -9.50
C GLU A 61 -6.26 13.39 -11.00
N GLY A 62 -7.52 13.03 -11.32
CA GLY A 62 -7.85 12.52 -12.64
C GLY A 62 -7.14 11.19 -12.91
N ASP A 63 -6.34 11.14 -13.97
CA ASP A 63 -5.61 9.95 -14.42
C ASP A 63 -4.13 9.92 -13.95
N GLU A 64 -3.67 10.94 -13.22
CA GLU A 64 -2.30 11.04 -12.72
C GLU A 64 -2.21 10.87 -11.20
N ILE A 65 -1.04 10.46 -10.70
CA ILE A 65 -0.76 10.46 -9.26
C ILE A 65 -0.61 11.91 -8.80
N ASP A 66 -1.35 12.31 -7.78
CA ASP A 66 -1.15 13.58 -7.08
C ASP A 66 0.06 13.43 -6.14
N PRO A 67 1.18 14.13 -6.40
CA PRO A 67 2.38 14.00 -5.57
C PRO A 67 2.12 14.35 -4.10
N ARG A 68 1.23 15.30 -3.80
CA ARG A 68 0.93 15.71 -2.42
C ARG A 68 0.18 14.62 -1.67
N LYS A 69 -0.77 13.94 -2.34
CA LYS A 69 -1.47 12.79 -1.75
C LYS A 69 -0.51 11.62 -1.51
N PHE A 70 0.42 11.40 -2.43
CA PHE A 70 1.45 10.39 -2.27
C PHE A 70 2.43 10.73 -1.14
N ASP A 71 2.84 12.00 -0.99
CA ASP A 71 3.66 12.45 0.13
C ASP A 71 3.00 12.13 1.48
N ASN A 72 1.67 12.30 1.58
CA ASN A 72 0.92 11.91 2.78
C ASN A 72 1.01 10.40 3.06
N LEU A 73 0.98 9.55 2.02
CA LEU A 73 1.17 8.11 2.15
C LEU A 73 2.59 7.80 2.67
N ILE A 74 3.61 8.43 2.10
CA ILE A 74 5.01 8.23 2.54
C ILE A 74 5.20 8.72 3.98
N GLU A 75 4.64 9.86 4.35
CA GLU A 75 4.71 10.37 5.72
C GLU A 75 4.05 9.40 6.73
N LEU A 76 2.92 8.81 6.34
CA LEU A 76 2.22 7.82 7.15
C LEU A 76 3.06 6.54 7.33
N ILE A 77 3.68 6.06 6.25
CA ILE A 77 4.60 4.92 6.26
C ILE A 77 5.82 5.21 7.13
N ALA A 78 6.44 6.36 6.92
CA ALA A 78 7.64 6.81 7.62
C ALA A 78 7.46 6.84 9.13
N LYS A 79 6.33 7.37 9.60
CA LYS A 79 5.99 7.46 11.03
C LYS A 79 5.51 6.13 11.62
N SER A 80 5.23 5.13 10.78
CA SER A 80 4.71 3.85 11.26
C SER A 80 5.76 3.07 12.03
N LYS A 81 5.41 2.62 13.23
CA LYS A 81 6.20 1.65 14.02
C LYS A 81 5.76 0.20 13.75
N SER A 82 4.58 0.03 13.18
CA SER A 82 3.98 -1.24 12.78
C SER A 82 4.24 -1.54 11.31
N ASP A 83 4.16 -2.83 10.95
CA ASP A 83 4.14 -3.25 9.55
C ASP A 83 2.96 -2.56 8.82
N VAL A 84 3.15 -2.24 7.55
CA VAL A 84 2.15 -1.55 6.71
C VAL A 84 1.77 -2.45 5.55
N VAL A 85 0.48 -2.57 5.24
CA VAL A 85 -0.02 -3.33 4.09
C VAL A 85 -0.81 -2.38 3.19
N ILE A 86 -0.41 -2.30 1.92
CA ILE A 86 -0.97 -1.40 0.92
C ILE A 86 -1.53 -2.24 -0.22
N ASP A 87 -2.86 -2.19 -0.41
CA ASP A 87 -3.53 -2.74 -1.59
C ASP A 87 -3.67 -1.66 -2.65
N ASN A 88 -3.07 -1.87 -3.82
CA ASN A 88 -3.15 -0.94 -4.92
C ASN A 88 -4.13 -1.41 -6.00
N GLY A 89 -4.88 -0.45 -6.56
CA GLY A 89 -5.76 -0.69 -7.70
C GLY A 89 -5.04 -1.09 -8.98
N ALA A 90 -5.74 -1.82 -9.85
CA ALA A 90 -5.19 -2.17 -11.16
C ALA A 90 -5.01 -0.93 -12.06
N SER A 91 -5.99 -0.02 -12.03
CA SER A 91 -5.99 1.22 -12.82
C SER A 91 -4.84 2.16 -12.48
N THR A 92 -4.38 2.14 -11.23
CA THR A 92 -3.33 3.02 -10.72
C THR A 92 -1.93 2.37 -10.79
N PHE A 93 -1.81 1.12 -11.26
CA PHE A 93 -0.55 0.38 -11.26
C PHE A 93 0.59 1.09 -11.98
N VAL A 94 0.34 1.57 -13.22
CA VAL A 94 1.40 2.18 -14.05
C VAL A 94 1.87 3.48 -13.42
N ALA A 95 0.94 4.37 -13.06
CA ALA A 95 1.24 5.66 -12.48
C ALA A 95 1.96 5.53 -11.12
N LEU A 96 1.50 4.62 -10.25
CA LEU A 96 2.13 4.36 -8.96
C LEU A 96 3.54 3.77 -9.13
N SER A 97 3.71 2.80 -10.04
CA SER A 97 5.01 2.18 -10.30
C SER A 97 6.01 3.18 -10.86
N HIS A 98 5.58 4.01 -11.82
CA HIS A 98 6.41 5.10 -12.35
C HIS A 98 6.83 6.06 -11.24
N TYR A 99 5.89 6.52 -10.41
CA TYR A 99 6.17 7.42 -9.31
C TYR A 99 7.19 6.83 -8.31
N LEU A 100 7.02 5.55 -7.93
CA LEU A 100 7.95 4.87 -7.00
C LEU A 100 9.38 4.84 -7.53
N ILE A 101 9.55 4.59 -8.83
CA ILE A 101 10.85 4.50 -9.50
C ILE A 101 11.46 5.90 -9.66
N SER A 102 10.71 6.84 -10.24
CA SER A 102 11.20 8.20 -10.52
C SER A 102 11.63 8.94 -9.24
N ASN A 103 10.93 8.71 -8.13
CA ASN A 103 11.22 9.38 -6.85
C ASN A 103 12.12 8.53 -5.92
N HIS A 104 12.68 7.42 -6.40
CA HIS A 104 13.59 6.57 -5.62
C HIS A 104 13.03 6.16 -4.24
N ILE A 105 11.70 5.97 -4.17
CA ILE A 105 10.99 5.68 -2.92
C ILE A 105 11.55 4.44 -2.19
N PRO A 106 11.94 3.34 -2.87
CA PRO A 106 12.56 2.20 -2.18
C PRO A 106 13.84 2.57 -1.42
N ALA A 107 14.68 3.46 -1.98
CA ALA A 107 15.89 3.92 -1.32
C ALA A 107 15.56 4.84 -0.14
N LEU A 108 14.63 5.77 -0.33
CA LEU A 108 14.13 6.64 0.74
C LEU A 108 13.61 5.85 1.94
N LEU A 109 12.73 4.86 1.71
CA LEU A 109 12.19 4.02 2.79
C LEU A 109 13.28 3.24 3.53
N LYS A 110 14.31 2.78 2.80
CA LYS A 110 15.47 2.11 3.40
C LYS A 110 16.29 3.04 4.29
N GLU A 111 16.53 4.28 3.85
CA GLU A 111 17.21 5.31 4.65
C GLU A 111 16.43 5.65 5.92
N MET A 112 15.10 5.58 5.86
CA MET A 112 14.20 5.74 7.00
C MET A 112 14.14 4.50 7.93
N GLY A 113 14.89 3.44 7.61
CA GLY A 113 14.95 2.22 8.42
C GLY A 113 13.77 1.27 8.23
N HIS A 114 13.08 1.35 7.09
CA HIS A 114 11.98 0.47 6.69
C HIS A 114 12.38 -0.46 5.54
N GLU A 115 11.70 -1.60 5.43
CA GLU A 115 11.91 -2.58 4.36
C GLU A 115 10.69 -2.59 3.43
N LEU A 116 10.85 -2.19 2.17
CA LEU A 116 9.79 -2.31 1.16
C LEU A 116 9.78 -3.73 0.58
N ILE A 117 8.62 -4.39 0.63
CA ILE A 117 8.37 -5.71 0.07
C ILE A 117 7.25 -5.57 -0.97
N VAL A 118 7.58 -5.83 -2.23
CA VAL A 118 6.62 -5.80 -3.33
C VAL A 118 6.08 -7.20 -3.59
N HIS A 119 4.76 -7.33 -3.54
CA HIS A 119 4.03 -8.53 -3.94
C HIS A 119 3.39 -8.31 -5.31
N THR A 120 3.66 -9.21 -6.24
CA THR A 120 3.00 -9.28 -7.55
C THR A 120 2.30 -10.63 -7.71
N VAL A 121 1.29 -10.69 -8.58
CA VAL A 121 0.43 -11.86 -8.83
C VAL A 121 0.42 -12.19 -10.32
#